data_AF-A0A943R763-F1
#
_entry.id   AF-A0A943R763-F1
#
_cell.length_a   1.000
_cell.length_b   1.000
_cell.length_c   1.000
_cell.angle_alpha   90.00
_cell.angle_beta   90.00
_cell.angle_gamma   90.00
#
_symmetry.space_group_name_H-M   'P 1'
#
loop_
_entity.id
_entity.type
_entity.pdbx_description
1 polymer ?
#
loop_
_entity_poly.entity_id
_entity_poly.type
_entity_poly.pdbx_seq_one_letter_code
_entity_poly.pdbx_strand_id
1 'polypeptide(L)'
;WVKSSSVMLGYYKNEEATRETLVDGWLRTGDLGYVDDEQFLYITGRKKNLIILSNGENVSPEELENRISEDPLVAEVLVYEEEGQITAEIYPNEDYVAKKRIQDIQKELSDHMDEMNRSLPMFKQVRRIKLRNTEFEKTTSRKIKRHYGSNCAE
;
A
#
# COMPACT_ATOMS: atom_id res chain seq x y z
N TRP A 1 -8.77 -0.91 16.64
CA TRP A 1 -9.01 -1.99 17.63
C TRP A 1 -10.45 -2.42 17.49
N VAL A 2 -10.75 -3.71 17.68
CA VAL A 2 -12.10 -4.26 17.45
C VAL A 2 -12.48 -5.19 18.60
N LYS A 3 -13.74 -5.16 19.01
CA LYS A 3 -14.33 -6.13 19.94
C LYS A 3 -15.60 -6.70 19.33
N SER A 4 -15.67 -8.01 19.23
CA SER A 4 -16.77 -8.75 18.60
C SER A 4 -16.79 -10.17 19.15
N SER A 5 -17.95 -10.83 19.09
CA SER A 5 -18.10 -12.26 19.39
C SER A 5 -17.28 -13.16 18.45
N SER A 6 -16.87 -12.65 17.29
CA SER A 6 -16.07 -13.38 16.29
C SER A 6 -14.55 -13.23 16.51
N VAL A 7 -14.10 -12.51 17.54
CA VAL A 7 -12.67 -12.40 17.84
C VAL A 7 -12.13 -13.76 18.28
N MET A 8 -10.95 -14.13 17.76
CA MET A 8 -10.27 -15.38 18.08
C MET A 8 -9.91 -15.50 19.57
N LEU A 9 -9.73 -16.73 20.06
CA LEU A 9 -9.26 -16.99 21.42
C LEU A 9 -7.76 -16.70 21.62
N GLY A 10 -6.99 -16.76 20.53
CA GLY A 10 -5.54 -16.58 20.52
C GLY A 10 -4.87 -17.40 19.43
N TYR A 11 -3.55 -17.30 19.36
CA TYR A 11 -2.71 -18.08 18.46
C TYR A 11 -2.35 -19.44 19.07
N TYR A 12 -2.39 -20.49 18.26
CA TYR A 12 -2.06 -21.84 18.71
C TYR A 12 -0.60 -21.93 19.17
N LYS A 13 -0.37 -22.32 20.43
CA LYS A 13 0.95 -22.46 21.06
C LYS A 13 1.81 -21.18 21.03
N ASN A 14 1.19 -20.01 20.91
CA ASN A 14 1.90 -18.74 20.93
C ASN A 14 1.21 -17.74 21.86
N GLU A 15 1.43 -17.94 23.16
CA GLU A 15 0.84 -17.12 24.22
C GLU A 15 1.37 -15.68 24.21
N GLU A 16 2.62 -15.48 23.80
CA GLU A 16 3.24 -14.16 23.67
C GLU A 16 2.53 -13.32 22.60
N ALA A 17 2.45 -13.82 21.36
CA ALA A 17 1.73 -13.12 20.29
C ALA A 17 0.24 -12.94 20.61
N THR A 18 -0.36 -13.87 21.36
CA THR A 18 -1.74 -13.75 21.82
C THR A 18 -1.91 -12.56 22.77
N ARG A 19 -1.06 -12.42 23.79
CA ARG A 19 -1.11 -11.29 24.74
C ARG A 19 -0.81 -9.95 24.08
N GLU A 20 0.07 -9.94 23.08
CA GLU A 20 0.36 -8.71 22.32
C GLU A 20 -0.82 -8.26 21.45
N THR A 21 -1.59 -9.21 20.93
CA THR A 21 -2.67 -8.99 19.96
C THR A 21 -4.03 -8.79 20.62
N LEU A 22 -4.30 -9.48 21.74
CA LEU A 22 -5.54 -9.40 22.50
C LEU A 22 -5.29 -8.71 23.85
N VAL A 23 -5.91 -7.55 24.05
CA VAL A 23 -5.77 -6.74 25.26
C VAL A 23 -7.16 -6.43 25.80
N ASP A 24 -7.49 -6.89 27.00
CA ASP A 24 -8.78 -6.69 27.67
C ASP A 24 -10.01 -7.08 26.82
N GLY A 25 -9.86 -8.15 26.03
CA GLY A 25 -10.88 -8.66 25.11
C GLY A 25 -11.04 -7.83 23.82
N TRP A 26 -10.15 -6.87 23.57
CA TRP A 26 -10.04 -6.14 22.32
C TRP A 26 -8.93 -6.70 21.44
N LEU A 27 -9.22 -6.78 20.14
CA LEU A 27 -8.26 -7.16 19.10
C LEU A 27 -7.51 -5.91 18.58
N ARG A 28 -6.19 -5.95 18.68
CA ARG A 28 -5.28 -5.02 18.01
C ARG A 28 -5.11 -5.44 16.56
N THR A 29 -5.94 -4.88 15.69
CA THR A 29 -5.96 -5.23 14.25
C THR A 29 -4.69 -4.82 13.52
N GLY A 30 -3.97 -3.81 14.02
CA GLY A 30 -2.80 -3.23 13.33
C GLY A 30 -3.17 -2.37 12.12
N ASP A 31 -4.46 -2.17 11.87
CA ASP A 31 -4.97 -1.32 10.79
C ASP A 31 -5.11 0.12 11.29
N LEU A 32 -4.77 1.06 10.42
CA LEU A 32 -4.89 2.49 10.60
C LEU A 32 -6.11 2.98 9.82
N GLY A 33 -6.73 4.03 10.35
CA GLY A 33 -7.93 4.59 9.79
C GLY A 33 -8.45 5.76 10.60
N TYR A 34 -9.49 6.41 10.09
CA TYR A 34 -10.20 7.48 10.78
C TYR A 34 -11.71 7.28 10.64
N VAL A 35 -12.46 7.90 11.54
CA VAL A 35 -13.92 7.96 11.48
C VAL A 35 -14.27 9.39 11.08
N ASP A 36 -15.15 9.54 10.09
CA ASP A 36 -15.62 10.86 9.68
C ASP A 36 -16.78 11.36 10.55
N ASP A 37 -17.30 12.56 10.23
CA ASP A 37 -18.40 13.19 10.96
C ASP A 37 -19.73 12.42 10.80
N GLU A 38 -19.87 11.60 9.77
CA GLU A 38 -21.03 10.76 9.49
C GLU A 38 -20.92 9.34 10.09
N GLN A 39 -19.89 9.09 10.90
CA GLN A 39 -19.60 7.81 11.58
C GLN A 39 -19.21 6.66 10.66
N PHE A 40 -18.68 6.95 9.47
CA PHE A 40 -18.07 5.97 8.59
C PHE A 40 -16.60 5.76 8.92
N LEU A 41 -16.19 4.50 9.02
CA LEU A 41 -14.80 4.11 9.24
C LEU A 41 -14.06 3.95 7.90
N TYR A 42 -12.99 4.71 7.72
CA TYR A 42 -12.09 4.61 6.57
C TYR A 42 -10.77 3.98 6.98
N ILE A 43 -10.39 2.88 6.31
CA ILE A 43 -9.11 2.20 6.53
C ILE A 43 -8.07 2.80 5.58
N THR A 44 -6.96 3.29 6.13
CA THR A 44 -5.92 3.99 5.38
C THR A 44 -4.66 3.16 5.17
N GLY A 45 -4.49 2.05 5.88
CA GLY A 45 -3.40 1.09 5.66
C GLY A 45 -3.05 0.30 6.92
N ARG A 46 -1.95 -0.47 6.90
CA ARG A 46 -1.46 -1.18 8.09
C ARG A 46 -0.27 -0.46 8.72
N LYS A 47 -0.25 -0.41 10.06
CA LYS A 47 0.82 0.24 10.85
C LYS A 47 2.22 -0.24 10.44
N LYS A 48 2.39 -1.56 10.29
CA LYS A 48 3.67 -2.18 9.92
C LYS A 48 4.11 -1.90 8.46
N ASN A 49 3.19 -1.39 7.64
CA ASN A 49 3.44 -1.13 6.23
C ASN A 49 3.77 0.34 5.96
N LEU A 50 3.74 1.20 6.99
CA LEU A 50 4.01 2.62 6.81
C LEU A 50 5.45 2.84 6.35
N ILE A 51 5.59 3.68 5.33
CA ILE A 51 6.86 4.27 4.93
C ILE A 51 7.12 5.44 5.87
N ILE A 52 8.24 5.39 6.58
CA ILE A 52 8.74 6.52 7.38
C ILE A 52 9.80 7.24 6.55
N LEU A 53 9.49 8.46 6.13
CA LEU A 53 10.42 9.28 5.37
C LEU A 53 11.48 9.90 6.29
N SER A 54 12.62 10.32 5.72
CA SER A 54 13.74 10.90 6.48
C SER A 54 13.37 12.18 7.25
N ASN A 55 12.28 12.85 6.89
CA ASN A 55 11.73 14.01 7.59
C ASN A 55 10.74 13.64 8.71
N GLY A 56 10.50 12.35 8.97
CA GLY A 56 9.57 11.86 10.00
C GLY A 56 8.11 11.76 9.56
N GLU A 57 7.79 12.10 8.30
CA GLU A 57 6.44 11.96 7.77
C GLU A 57 6.11 10.49 7.48
N ASN A 58 4.87 10.12 7.79
CA ASN A 58 4.36 8.76 7.58
C ASN A 58 3.52 8.70 6.31
N VAL A 59 3.87 7.79 5.41
CA VAL A 59 3.13 7.57 4.16
C VAL A 59 2.60 6.15 4.12
N SER A 60 1.30 6.01 3.87
CA SER A 60 0.70 4.70 3.61
C SER A 60 0.94 4.32 2.15
N PRO A 61 1.74 3.29 1.85
CA PRO A 61 1.88 2.81 0.48
C PRO A 61 0.56 2.28 -0.08
N GLU A 62 -0.30 1.70 0.74
CA GLU A 62 -1.62 1.18 0.31
C GLU A 62 -2.54 2.31 -0.19
N GLU A 63 -2.47 3.49 0.43
CA GLU A 63 -3.21 4.68 -0.03
C GLU A 63 -2.76 5.10 -1.44
N LEU A 64 -1.45 5.14 -1.67
CA LEU A 64 -0.88 5.49 -2.98
C LEU A 64 -1.16 4.42 -4.02
N GLU A 65 -1.00 3.14 -3.68
CA GLU A 65 -1.29 2.01 -4.57
C GLU A 65 -2.74 1.99 -5.02
N ASN A 66 -3.69 2.18 -4.10
CA ASN A 66 -5.10 2.23 -4.45
C ASN A 66 -5.35 3.34 -5.48
N ARG A 67 -4.75 4.51 -5.28
CA ARG A 67 -4.90 5.64 -6.19
C ARG A 67 -4.23 5.41 -7.55
N ILE A 68 -3.04 4.81 -7.57
CA ILE A 68 -2.34 4.46 -8.81
C ILE A 68 -3.09 3.37 -9.57
N SER A 69 -3.73 2.42 -8.87
CA SER A 69 -4.49 1.34 -9.49
C SER A 69 -5.78 1.78 -10.18
N GLU A 70 -6.23 3.03 -9.96
CA GLU A 70 -7.34 3.62 -10.71
C GLU A 70 -6.96 3.94 -12.16
N ASP A 71 -5.66 4.04 -12.47
CA ASP A 71 -5.16 4.25 -13.82
C ASP A 71 -5.32 2.96 -14.66
N PRO A 72 -6.06 2.99 -15.79
CA PRO A 72 -6.23 1.83 -16.66
C PRO A 72 -4.93 1.25 -17.24
N LEU A 73 -3.84 2.03 -17.27
CA LEU A 73 -2.53 1.59 -17.72
C LEU A 73 -1.82 0.69 -16.71
N VAL A 74 -2.29 0.66 -15.46
CA VAL A 74 -1.71 -0.11 -14.36
C VAL A 74 -2.50 -1.40 -14.16
N ALA A 75 -1.83 -2.55 -14.30
CA ALA A 75 -2.41 -3.83 -13.90
C ALA A 75 -2.10 -4.15 -12.43
N GLU A 76 -0.85 -3.90 -12.03
CA GLU A 76 -0.39 -4.11 -10.66
C GLU A 76 0.59 -3.02 -10.27
N VAL A 77 0.56 -2.63 -9.00
CA VAL A 77 1.46 -1.62 -8.45
C VAL A 77 1.89 -2.03 -7.06
N LEU A 78 3.16 -1.74 -6.75
CA LEU A 78 3.71 -1.81 -5.42
C LEU A 78 4.45 -0.50 -5.12
N VAL A 79 4.10 0.14 -4.00
CA VAL A 79 4.74 1.38 -3.56
C VAL A 79 5.64 1.10 -2.35
N TYR A 80 6.86 1.60 -2.43
CA TYR A 80 7.86 1.49 -1.36
C TYR A 80 8.80 2.69 -1.37
N GLU A 81 9.62 2.79 -0.33
CA GLU A 81 10.73 3.74 -0.28
C GLU A 81 12.00 3.08 -0.80
N GLU A 82 12.72 3.78 -1.67
CA GLU A 82 14.08 3.41 -2.06
C GLU A 82 14.89 4.71 -2.26
N GLU A 83 16.07 4.77 -1.65
CA GLU A 83 16.99 5.93 -1.71
C GLU A 83 16.38 7.27 -1.25
N GLY A 84 15.55 7.21 -0.20
CA GLY A 84 14.86 8.36 0.38
C GLY A 84 13.66 8.85 -0.43
N GLN A 85 13.25 8.11 -1.46
CA GLN A 85 12.19 8.51 -2.37
C GLN A 85 11.10 7.45 -2.49
N ILE A 86 9.85 7.91 -2.56
CA ILE A 86 8.72 7.05 -2.85
C ILE A 86 8.82 6.59 -4.30
N THR A 87 8.90 5.28 -4.48
CA THR A 87 8.99 4.59 -5.75
C THR A 87 7.71 3.77 -5.95
N ALA A 88 7.08 3.92 -7.10
CA ALA A 88 6.04 3.02 -7.58
C ALA A 88 6.65 2.04 -8.59
N GLU A 89 6.56 0.76 -8.30
CA GLU A 89 6.92 -0.30 -9.23
C GLU A 89 5.63 -0.86 -9.85
N ILE A 90 5.56 -0.87 -11.18
CA ILE A 90 4.31 -1.05 -11.92
C ILE A 90 4.47 -2.15 -12.95
N TYR A 91 3.53 -3.10 -12.96
CA TYR A 91 3.29 -3.98 -14.10
C TYR A 91 2.14 -3.39 -14.93
N PRO A 92 2.37 -3.06 -16.20
CA PRO A 92 1.36 -2.39 -17.03
C PRO A 92 0.26 -3.35 -17.46
N ASN A 93 -0.92 -2.79 -17.72
CA ASN A 93 -2.03 -3.52 -18.31
C ASN A 93 -1.80 -3.74 -19.81
N GLU A 94 -1.30 -4.93 -20.17
CA GLU A 94 -0.97 -5.29 -21.55
C GLU A 94 -2.16 -5.18 -22.52
N ASP A 95 -3.37 -5.55 -22.08
CA ASP A 95 -4.59 -5.43 -22.87
C ASP A 95 -4.91 -3.96 -23.18
N TYR A 96 -4.76 -3.08 -22.19
CA TYR A 96 -4.96 -1.64 -22.35
C TYR A 96 -3.91 -1.02 -23.27
N VAL A 97 -2.63 -1.38 -23.08
CA VAL A 97 -1.51 -0.96 -23.92
C VAL A 97 -1.75 -1.34 -25.38
N ALA A 98 -2.12 -2.60 -25.65
CA ALA A 98 -2.38 -3.10 -26.99
C ALA A 98 -3.60 -2.39 -27.63
N LYS A 99 -4.68 -2.22 -26.87
CA LYS A 99 -5.91 -1.56 -27.34
C LYS A 99 -5.72 -0.09 -27.69
N LYS A 100 -4.93 0.63 -26.89
CA LYS A 100 -4.62 2.05 -27.10
C LYS A 100 -3.39 2.27 -27.98
N ARG A 101 -2.67 1.21 -28.34
CA ARG A 101 -1.43 1.23 -29.13
C ARG A 101 -0.35 2.12 -28.52
N ILE A 102 -0.26 2.13 -27.19
CA ILE A 102 0.71 2.92 -26.45
C ILE A 102 2.12 2.42 -26.80
N GLN A 103 2.95 3.31 -27.31
CA GLN A 103 4.34 2.99 -27.69
C GLN A 103 5.31 3.21 -26.52
N ASP A 104 5.09 4.28 -25.76
CA ASP A 104 5.94 4.67 -24.64
C ASP A 104 5.15 4.64 -23.33
N ILE A 105 5.09 3.45 -22.74
CA ILE A 105 4.38 3.19 -21.47
C ILE A 105 4.98 4.02 -20.34
N GLN A 106 6.32 4.15 -20.32
CA GLN A 106 7.03 4.86 -19.26
C GLN A 106 6.68 6.34 -19.26
N LYS A 107 6.63 6.95 -20.43
CA LYS A 107 6.23 8.35 -20.56
C LYS A 107 4.77 8.57 -20.15
N GLU A 108 3.85 7.73 -20.61
CA GLU A 108 2.42 7.86 -20.27
C GLU A 108 2.19 7.72 -18.75
N LEU A 109 2.82 6.74 -18.11
CA LEU A 109 2.77 6.57 -16.65
C LEU A 109 3.36 7.78 -15.92
N SER A 110 4.46 8.35 -16.44
CA SER A 110 5.06 9.55 -15.86
C SER A 110 4.10 10.74 -15.93
N ASP A 111 3.46 10.95 -17.09
CA ASP A 111 2.52 12.05 -17.30
C ASP A 111 1.30 11.91 -16.35
N HIS A 112 0.75 10.69 -16.19
CA HIS A 112 -0.35 10.41 -15.24
C HIS A 112 0.07 10.57 -13.78
N MET A 113 1.29 10.13 -13.42
CA MET A 113 1.79 10.26 -12.05
C MET A 113 2.04 11.72 -11.68
N ASP A 114 2.54 12.53 -12.61
CA ASP A 114 2.71 13.96 -12.39
C ASP A 114 1.38 14.67 -12.15
N GLU A 115 0.33 14.29 -12.88
CA GLU A 115 -1.02 14.80 -12.65
C GLU A 115 -1.54 14.40 -11.26
N MET A 116 -1.37 13.14 -10.86
CA MET A 116 -1.72 12.67 -9.51
C MET A 116 -0.96 13.46 -8.43
N ASN A 117 0.36 13.61 -8.59
CA ASN A 117 1.24 14.26 -7.63
C ASN A 117 0.87 15.73 -7.38
N ARG A 118 0.27 16.44 -8.34
CA ARG A 118 -0.20 17.84 -8.18
C ARG A 118 -1.25 17.99 -7.09
N SER A 119 -2.02 16.95 -6.84
CA SER A 119 -3.06 16.93 -5.80
C SER A 119 -2.57 16.38 -4.46
N LEU A 120 -1.32 15.89 -4.39
CA LEU A 120 -0.72 15.30 -3.21
C LEU A 120 0.26 16.27 -2.53
N PRO A 121 0.35 16.25 -1.19
CA PRO A 121 1.44 16.91 -0.48
C PRO A 121 2.81 16.41 -0.96
N MET A 122 3.83 17.28 -0.95
CA MET A 122 5.17 16.96 -1.48
C MET A 122 5.78 15.67 -0.91
N PHE A 123 5.52 15.36 0.36
CA PHE A 123 6.05 14.18 1.02
C PHE A 123 5.34 12.88 0.57
N LYS A 124 4.13 12.94 0.02
CA LYS A 124 3.41 11.77 -0.52
C LYS A 124 3.67 11.54 -2.01
N GLN A 125 4.37 12.46 -2.68
CA GLN A 125 4.55 12.39 -4.12
C GLN A 125 5.45 11.22 -4.52
N VAL A 126 4.99 10.44 -5.48
CA VAL A 126 5.76 9.35 -6.09
C VAL A 126 6.77 9.97 -7.03
N ARG A 127 8.06 9.87 -6.71
CA ARG A 127 9.13 10.52 -7.48
C ARG A 127 9.79 9.60 -8.50
N ARG A 128 9.59 8.29 -8.38
CA ARG A 128 10.23 7.32 -9.25
C ARG A 128 9.27 6.23 -9.66
N ILE A 129 9.31 5.88 -10.94
CA ILE A 129 8.50 4.82 -11.54
C ILE A 129 9.45 3.76 -12.08
N LYS A 130 9.24 2.52 -11.66
CA LYS A 130 9.93 1.34 -12.18
C LYS A 130 8.93 0.47 -12.94
N LEU A 131 9.19 0.25 -14.23
CA LEU A 131 8.36 -0.63 -15.04
C LEU A 131 8.83 -2.08 -14.90
N ARG A 132 7.88 -3.00 -14.74
CA ARG A 132 8.11 -4.44 -14.74
C ARG A 132 7.62 -5.06 -16.05
N ASN A 133 8.31 -6.11 -16.47
CA ASN A 133 7.90 -6.95 -17.61
C ASN A 133 7.12 -8.20 -17.17
N THR A 134 7.01 -8.45 -15.88
CA THR A 134 6.35 -9.62 -15.31
C THR A 134 5.53 -9.21 -14.09
N GLU A 135 4.41 -9.89 -13.87
CA GLU A 135 3.57 -9.76 -12.67
C GLU A 135 4.38 -9.89 -11.37
N PHE A 136 3.82 -9.37 -10.29
CA PHE A 136 4.36 -9.54 -8.94
C PHE A 136 4.14 -10.96 -8.43
N GLU A 137 5.02 -11.42 -7.54
CA GLU A 137 4.76 -12.63 -6.78
C GLU A 137 3.54 -12.45 -5.88
N LYS A 138 2.65 -13.43 -5.90
CA LYS A 138 1.40 -13.41 -5.14
C LYS A 138 1.35 -14.49 -4.07
N THR A 139 0.61 -14.21 -3.00
CA THR A 139 0.19 -15.22 -2.01
C THR A 139 -0.86 -16.17 -2.62
N THR A 140 -1.21 -17.25 -1.90
CA THR A 140 -2.35 -18.11 -2.26
C THR A 140 -3.67 -17.35 -2.35
N SER A 141 -3.80 -16.24 -1.60
CA SER A 141 -4.93 -15.32 -1.66
C SER A 141 -4.82 -14.24 -2.75
N ARG A 142 -3.88 -14.39 -3.69
CA ARG A 142 -3.59 -13.47 -4.82
C ARG A 142 -3.13 -12.06 -4.42
N LYS A 143 -2.77 -11.83 -3.16
CA LYS A 143 -2.19 -10.55 -2.73
C LYS A 143 -0.72 -10.48 -3.13
N ILE A 144 -0.25 -9.31 -3.57
CA ILE A 144 1.17 -9.08 -3.85
C ILE A 144 1.97 -9.32 -2.56
N LYS A 145 3.03 -10.11 -2.66
CA LYS A 145 3.96 -10.32 -1.55
C LYS A 145 4.88 -9.11 -1.44
N ARG A 146 4.90 -8.50 -0.26
CA ARG A 146 5.82 -7.41 0.05
C ARG A 146 7.06 -7.93 0.76
N HIS A 147 8.23 -7.62 0.23
CA HIS A 147 9.51 -7.85 0.89
C HIS A 147 9.94 -6.55 1.54
N TYR A 148 9.59 -6.38 2.81
CA TYR A 148 9.98 -5.18 3.55
C TYR A 148 11.50 -5.16 3.76
N GLY A 149 12.17 -4.13 3.23
CA GLY A 149 13.52 -3.75 3.65
C GLY A 149 13.48 -3.05 5.02
N SER A 150 14.66 -2.81 5.60
CA SER A 150 14.91 -2.41 7.00
C SER A 150 14.24 -1.10 7.51
N ASN A 151 13.40 -0.42 6.73
CA ASN A 151 12.86 0.92 7.02
C ASN A 151 11.35 0.95 7.33
N CYS A 152 10.75 -0.15 7.78
CA CYS A 152 9.32 -0.20 8.11
C CYS A 152 9.06 0.08 9.59
N ALA A 153 7.93 0.74 9.90
CA ALA A 153 7.51 0.99 11.26
C ALA A 153 7.25 -0.31 12.03
N GLU A 154 7.83 -0.46 13.23
CA GLU A 154 7.57 -1.59 14.15
C GLU A 154 6.14 -1.58 14.74
#